data_AF-A0A5E4LNA9-F1
#
_entry.id   AF-A0A5E4LNA9-F1
#
_cell.length_a   1.000
_cell.length_b   1.000
_cell.length_c   1.000
_cell.angle_alpha   90.00
_cell.angle_beta   90.00
_cell.angle_gamma   90.00
#
_symmetry.space_group_name_H-M   'P 1'
#
loop_
_entity.id
_entity.type
_entity.pdbx_description
1 polymer ?
#
loop_
_entity_poly.entity_id
_entity_poly.type
_entity_poly.pdbx_seq_one_letter_code
_entity_poly.pdbx_strand_id
1 'polypeptide(L)'
;MIEHEKEIAFVHRKFAEHYARTALEVPEKIEQREWGFGGWDKKIEARHFRFPDAKSLRGYLAVNAPLYCSYSVAYYKEADARPIEKKGWLGAEVVFDLDADHLDLPCIRRHGKGWVCDECLDAVKAQTLRLIEDFLVPDFGVKEEEMKVNFSGNRGYHVHVLSEDMKRLSAYGRREMMDYVSGTGLDFDKFFGKEGAKLVGPKPSDAGWAGKVARYAMERDLTGILPRNAVTKPERLEAFRRGVERGNWDVVKIAKKVEVWRAFVDSLGLKLGGEVDKQVTGDVTKLIRAPDTLHGETALLAKRMKLGGLEKFDPLKDAVAFGSKNEIEIEIQASPAVRFGDETFGPFKNERRKLPERVALYLICKKSAKLA
;
A
#
# COMPACT_ATOMS: atom_id res chain seq x y z
N MET A 1 -24.66 -28.55 -7.43
CA MET A 1 -23.55 -28.02 -8.24
C MET A 1 -22.89 -26.93 -7.43
N ILE A 2 -21.57 -26.95 -7.28
CA ILE A 2 -20.85 -25.89 -6.58
C ILE A 2 -21.01 -24.62 -7.43
N GLU A 3 -21.46 -23.53 -6.83
CA GLU A 3 -21.56 -22.25 -7.53
C GLU A 3 -20.16 -21.87 -8.06
N HIS A 4 -20.06 -21.45 -9.33
CA HIS A 4 -18.82 -21.04 -10.00
C HIS A 4 -17.82 -22.14 -10.42
N GLU A 5 -18.20 -23.43 -10.45
CA GLU A 5 -17.27 -24.52 -10.80
C GLU A 5 -16.55 -24.32 -12.15
N LYS A 6 -17.28 -23.83 -13.17
CA LYS A 6 -16.70 -23.54 -14.50
C LYS A 6 -15.70 -22.38 -14.46
N GLU A 7 -16.05 -21.31 -13.75
CA GLU A 7 -15.20 -20.12 -13.58
C GLU A 7 -13.91 -20.47 -12.82
N ILE A 8 -14.03 -21.26 -11.74
CA ILE A 8 -12.90 -21.75 -10.95
C ILE A 8 -11.94 -22.54 -11.86
N ALA A 9 -12.44 -23.55 -12.57
CA ALA A 9 -11.63 -24.36 -13.48
C ALA A 9 -10.96 -23.50 -14.58
N PHE A 10 -11.67 -22.52 -15.12
CA PHE A 10 -11.14 -21.60 -16.11
C PHE A 10 -10.01 -20.73 -15.57
N VAL A 11 -10.20 -20.09 -14.41
CA VAL A 11 -9.18 -19.23 -13.77
C VAL A 11 -7.95 -20.05 -13.40
N HIS A 12 -8.12 -21.23 -12.80
CA HIS A 12 -7.01 -22.13 -12.48
C HIS A 12 -6.20 -22.50 -13.72
N ARG A 13 -6.85 -22.86 -14.83
CA ARG A 13 -6.16 -23.17 -16.08
C ARG A 13 -5.35 -21.97 -16.59
N LYS A 14 -5.93 -20.76 -16.56
CA LYS A 14 -5.25 -19.53 -17.00
C LYS A 14 -4.07 -19.15 -16.11
N PHE A 15 -4.20 -19.34 -14.81
CA PHE A 15 -3.11 -19.10 -13.86
C PHE A 15 -1.99 -20.13 -14.06
N ALA A 16 -2.32 -21.42 -14.23
CA ALA A 16 -1.36 -22.48 -14.55
C ALA A 16 -0.56 -22.17 -15.83
N GLU A 17 -1.26 -21.79 -16.91
CA GLU A 17 -0.66 -21.39 -18.18
C GLU A 17 0.32 -20.21 -18.01
N HIS A 18 -0.05 -19.22 -17.20
CA HIS A 18 0.82 -18.08 -16.89
C HIS A 18 2.08 -18.54 -16.14
N TYR A 19 1.93 -19.26 -15.02
CA TYR A 19 3.06 -19.70 -14.20
C TYR A 19 3.99 -20.68 -14.92
N ALA A 20 3.49 -21.45 -15.89
CA ALA A 20 4.31 -22.33 -16.71
C ALA A 20 5.25 -21.57 -17.65
N ARG A 21 4.90 -20.34 -18.05
CA ARG A 21 5.62 -19.55 -19.07
C ARG A 21 6.43 -18.40 -18.49
N THR A 22 6.06 -17.90 -17.32
CA THR A 22 6.66 -16.70 -16.71
C THR A 22 7.76 -17.09 -15.72
N ALA A 23 8.86 -16.34 -15.71
CA ALA A 23 9.86 -16.44 -14.64
C ALA A 23 9.34 -15.72 -13.39
N LEU A 24 9.65 -16.23 -12.19
CA LEU A 24 9.22 -15.63 -10.93
C LEU A 24 10.40 -14.96 -10.25
N GLU A 25 10.29 -13.67 -9.96
CA GLU A 25 11.10 -13.07 -8.91
C GLU A 25 10.60 -13.57 -7.56
N VAL A 26 11.52 -14.05 -6.72
CA VAL A 26 11.20 -14.57 -5.38
C VAL A 26 11.82 -13.71 -4.29
N PRO A 27 11.24 -13.69 -3.07
CA PRO A 27 11.88 -13.03 -1.94
C PRO A 27 13.23 -13.68 -1.59
N GLU A 28 14.13 -12.89 -1.01
CA GLU A 28 15.43 -13.36 -0.54
C GLU A 28 15.28 -14.48 0.50
N LYS A 29 16.21 -15.46 0.49
CA LYS A 29 16.21 -16.61 1.39
C LYS A 29 14.88 -17.38 1.37
N ILE A 30 14.38 -17.69 0.17
CA ILE A 30 13.13 -18.42 -0.07
C ILE A 30 13.00 -19.69 0.79
N GLU A 31 14.11 -20.39 1.01
CA GLU A 31 14.21 -21.62 1.79
C GLU A 31 14.02 -21.43 3.29
N GLN A 32 14.14 -20.19 3.79
CA GLN A 32 13.92 -19.80 5.18
C GLN A 32 12.53 -19.23 5.40
N ARG A 33 11.66 -19.20 4.38
CA ARG A 33 10.34 -18.58 4.46
C ARG A 33 9.24 -19.62 4.42
N GLU A 34 8.24 -19.42 5.25
CA GLU A 34 7.00 -20.17 5.18
C GLU A 34 6.17 -19.65 4.01
N TRP A 35 5.57 -20.55 3.26
CA TRP A 35 4.61 -20.23 2.22
C TRP A 35 3.21 -20.71 2.59
N GLY A 36 2.22 -19.91 2.17
CA GLY A 36 0.80 -20.21 2.32
C GLY A 36 0.03 -19.87 1.06
N PHE A 37 -0.96 -20.70 0.76
CA PHE A 37 -1.73 -20.66 -0.48
C PHE A 37 -3.22 -20.61 -0.20
N GLY A 38 -3.97 -19.92 -1.06
CA GLY A 38 -5.42 -19.80 -0.99
C GLY A 38 -6.09 -20.04 -2.34
N GLY A 39 -7.38 -20.33 -2.30
CA GLY A 39 -8.23 -20.66 -3.44
C GLY A 39 -9.32 -19.61 -3.68
N TRP A 40 -10.45 -20.06 -4.20
CA TRP A 40 -11.59 -19.20 -4.58
C TRP A 40 -12.29 -18.54 -3.41
N ASP A 41 -12.26 -19.18 -2.24
CA ASP A 41 -13.04 -18.77 -1.08
C ASP A 41 -12.20 -18.09 0.00
N LYS A 42 -10.95 -18.52 0.19
CA LYS A 42 -10.08 -17.98 1.24
C LYS A 42 -8.69 -17.61 0.71
N LYS A 43 -8.18 -16.49 1.21
CA LYS A 43 -6.82 -16.00 0.89
C LYS A 43 -5.71 -16.92 1.38
N ILE A 44 -5.97 -17.72 2.42
CA ILE A 44 -5.08 -18.74 2.97
C ILE A 44 -5.92 -19.96 3.37
N GLU A 45 -5.65 -21.09 2.74
CA GLU A 45 -6.28 -22.41 2.96
C GLU A 45 -5.25 -23.44 3.39
N ALA A 46 -4.02 -23.33 2.88
CA ALA A 46 -2.92 -24.23 3.18
C ALA A 46 -1.67 -23.41 3.60
N ARG A 47 -0.94 -23.90 4.62
CA ARG A 47 0.23 -23.24 5.22
C ARG A 47 1.35 -24.23 5.52
N HIS A 48 2.49 -23.71 5.97
CA HIS A 48 3.70 -24.47 6.31
C HIS A 48 4.34 -25.15 5.10
N PHE A 49 4.33 -24.49 3.95
CA PHE A 49 5.12 -24.92 2.80
C PHE A 49 6.50 -24.27 2.86
N ARG A 50 7.49 -24.98 2.32
CA ARG A 50 8.87 -24.52 2.16
C ARG A 50 9.32 -24.88 0.75
N PHE A 51 10.03 -23.97 0.10
CA PHE A 51 10.58 -24.19 -1.23
C PHE A 51 12.09 -23.93 -1.20
N PRO A 52 12.94 -24.82 -1.74
CA PRO A 52 14.38 -24.60 -1.78
C PRO A 52 14.79 -23.48 -2.74
N ASP A 53 14.00 -23.21 -3.79
CA ASP A 53 14.35 -22.27 -4.85
C ASP A 53 13.12 -21.77 -5.64
N ALA A 54 13.34 -20.79 -6.53
CA ALA A 54 12.29 -20.28 -7.41
C ALA A 54 11.73 -21.32 -8.39
N LYS A 55 12.54 -22.30 -8.81
CA LYS A 55 12.15 -23.32 -9.78
C LYS A 55 11.10 -24.27 -9.20
N SER A 56 11.29 -24.72 -7.97
CA SER A 56 10.38 -25.58 -7.22
C SER A 56 9.07 -24.85 -6.90
N LEU A 57 9.13 -23.59 -6.46
CA LEU A 57 7.94 -22.76 -6.29
C LEU A 57 7.16 -22.61 -7.60
N ARG A 58 7.83 -22.27 -8.71
CA ARG A 58 7.19 -22.14 -10.02
C ARG A 58 6.53 -23.46 -10.45
N GLY A 59 7.22 -24.58 -10.25
CA GLY A 59 6.67 -25.90 -10.54
C GLY A 59 5.37 -26.17 -9.76
N TYR A 60 5.37 -25.82 -8.46
CA TYR A 60 4.16 -25.91 -7.63
C TYR A 60 3.04 -25.02 -8.14
N LEU A 61 3.33 -23.75 -8.48
CA LEU A 61 2.33 -22.80 -8.98
C LEU A 61 1.78 -23.19 -10.37
N ALA A 62 2.59 -23.75 -11.26
CA ALA A 62 2.16 -24.22 -12.57
C ALA A 62 1.23 -25.43 -12.50
N VAL A 63 1.36 -26.27 -11.47
CA VAL A 63 0.51 -27.47 -11.27
C VAL A 63 -0.75 -27.14 -10.48
N ASN A 64 -0.61 -26.40 -9.38
CA ASN A 64 -1.71 -26.16 -8.43
C ASN A 64 -2.48 -24.87 -8.72
N ALA A 65 -1.84 -23.91 -9.40
CA ALA A 65 -2.40 -22.62 -9.77
C ALA A 65 -3.24 -21.94 -8.68
N PRO A 66 -2.70 -21.76 -7.45
CA PRO A 66 -3.46 -21.13 -6.38
C PRO A 66 -3.82 -19.68 -6.75
N LEU A 67 -4.98 -19.24 -6.30
CA LEU A 67 -5.46 -17.87 -6.53
C LEU A 67 -4.75 -16.86 -5.63
N TYR A 68 -4.21 -17.32 -4.52
CA TYR A 68 -3.44 -16.49 -3.60
C TYR A 68 -2.16 -17.23 -3.20
N CYS A 69 -1.03 -16.55 -3.34
CA CYS A 69 0.29 -17.04 -2.94
C CYS A 69 0.92 -16.03 -1.98
N SER A 70 1.26 -16.46 -0.77
CA SER A 70 1.81 -15.59 0.27
C SER A 70 3.01 -16.24 0.92
N TYR A 71 3.93 -15.44 1.43
CA TYR A 71 5.12 -15.89 2.14
C TYR A 71 5.30 -15.15 3.46
N SER A 72 6.01 -15.73 4.42
CA SER A 72 6.26 -15.09 5.71
C SER A 72 7.25 -13.95 5.61
N VAL A 73 6.91 -12.81 6.23
CA VAL A 73 7.87 -11.72 6.47
C VAL A 73 9.03 -12.19 7.36
N ALA A 74 8.77 -13.21 8.19
CA ALA A 74 9.75 -13.91 9.02
C ALA A 74 10.68 -14.83 8.23
N TYR A 75 11.89 -14.98 8.76
CA TYR A 75 12.86 -16.01 8.41
C TYR A 75 12.91 -17.05 9.53
N TYR A 76 13.02 -18.31 9.16
CA TYR A 76 13.01 -19.46 10.05
C TYR A 76 14.16 -20.42 9.73
N LYS A 77 14.63 -21.17 10.73
CA LYS A 77 15.54 -22.31 10.51
C LYS A 77 14.81 -23.45 9.78
N GLU A 78 13.61 -23.79 10.24
CA GLU A 78 12.76 -24.82 9.64
C GLU A 78 11.37 -24.22 9.34
N ALA A 79 11.22 -23.65 8.14
CA ALA A 79 10.05 -22.83 7.78
C ALA A 79 8.71 -23.61 7.71
N ASP A 80 8.77 -24.91 7.46
CA ASP A 80 7.65 -25.84 7.38
C ASP A 80 7.36 -26.56 8.72
N ALA A 81 8.20 -26.37 9.75
CA ALA A 81 8.01 -27.02 11.04
C ALA A 81 6.71 -26.61 11.74
N ARG A 82 6.20 -27.52 12.58
CA ARG A 82 5.00 -27.34 13.38
C ARG A 82 5.22 -27.89 14.81
N PRO A 83 4.74 -27.21 15.86
CA PRO A 83 4.10 -25.88 15.89
C PRO A 83 5.12 -24.73 15.68
N ILE A 84 4.67 -23.46 15.73
CA ILE A 84 5.48 -22.27 15.33
C ILE A 84 6.78 -22.14 16.13
N GLU A 85 6.78 -22.59 17.39
CA GLU A 85 7.92 -22.56 18.31
C GLU A 85 9.08 -23.43 17.80
N LYS A 86 8.77 -24.47 17.00
CA LYS A 86 9.78 -25.37 16.41
C LYS A 86 10.42 -24.81 15.14
N LYS A 87 9.89 -23.73 14.56
CA LYS A 87 10.45 -23.14 13.33
C LYS A 87 11.80 -22.46 13.54
N GLY A 88 12.10 -22.02 14.76
CA GLY A 88 13.32 -21.28 15.10
C GLY A 88 13.39 -19.95 14.35
N TRP A 89 12.62 -18.96 14.81
CA TRP A 89 12.59 -17.60 14.24
C TRP A 89 13.97 -16.94 14.24
N LEU A 90 14.36 -16.34 13.12
CA LEU A 90 15.68 -15.73 12.89
C LEU A 90 15.63 -14.20 12.77
N GLY A 91 14.46 -13.64 12.53
CA GLY A 91 14.26 -12.24 12.16
C GLY A 91 13.03 -12.10 11.27
N ALA A 92 12.58 -10.88 11.01
CA ALA A 92 11.51 -10.62 10.05
C ALA A 92 11.74 -9.29 9.33
N GLU A 93 11.52 -9.22 8.02
CA GLU A 93 11.47 -7.91 7.36
C GLU A 93 10.33 -7.05 7.92
N VAL A 94 10.49 -5.73 7.90
CA VAL A 94 9.40 -4.80 8.24
C VAL A 94 8.60 -4.56 6.96
N VAL A 95 7.30 -4.79 7.01
CA VAL A 95 6.43 -4.55 5.85
C VAL A 95 5.35 -3.55 6.24
N PHE A 96 5.23 -2.51 5.44
CA PHE A 96 4.13 -1.55 5.51
C PHE A 96 3.13 -1.89 4.41
N ASP A 97 1.86 -2.08 4.77
CA ASP A 97 0.77 -2.36 3.84
C ASP A 97 -0.11 -1.10 3.71
N LEU A 98 -0.18 -0.59 2.49
CA LEU A 98 -0.97 0.58 2.12
C LEU A 98 -2.05 0.14 1.14
N ASP A 99 -3.30 0.30 1.55
CA ASP A 99 -4.47 -0.13 0.79
C ASP A 99 -5.40 1.07 0.52
N ALA A 100 -5.89 1.20 -0.71
CA ALA A 100 -6.84 2.24 -1.08
C ALA A 100 -8.16 2.16 -0.28
N ASP A 101 -8.53 1.01 0.28
CA ASP A 101 -9.72 0.87 1.13
C ASP A 101 -9.59 1.58 2.48
N HIS A 102 -8.36 1.85 2.92
CA HIS A 102 -8.07 2.67 4.09
C HIS A 102 -8.11 4.17 3.74
N LEU A 103 -8.49 4.55 2.53
CA LEU A 103 -8.58 5.95 2.14
C LEU A 103 -10.05 6.35 2.05
N ASP A 104 -10.45 7.42 2.74
CA ASP A 104 -11.79 8.00 2.57
C ASP A 104 -11.86 8.85 1.29
N LEU A 105 -11.77 8.18 0.13
CA LEU A 105 -11.75 8.86 -1.17
C LEU A 105 -13.18 9.06 -1.72
N PRO A 106 -13.48 10.25 -2.28
CA PRO A 106 -14.79 10.52 -2.89
C PRO A 106 -15.18 9.55 -4.02
N CYS A 107 -14.21 9.03 -4.78
CA CYS A 107 -14.45 8.07 -5.86
C CYS A 107 -15.10 6.76 -5.38
N ILE A 108 -14.82 6.32 -4.14
CA ILE A 108 -15.36 5.09 -3.57
C ILE A 108 -16.89 5.15 -3.50
N ARG A 109 -17.50 6.33 -3.35
CA ARG A 109 -18.96 6.50 -3.37
C ARG A 109 -19.57 6.24 -4.75
N ARG A 110 -18.78 6.36 -5.83
CA ARG A 110 -19.23 6.16 -7.22
C ARG A 110 -19.12 4.70 -7.65
N HIS A 111 -18.01 4.03 -7.35
CA HIS A 111 -17.76 2.64 -7.80
C HIS A 111 -17.91 1.59 -6.69
N GLY A 112 -18.03 1.98 -5.42
CA GLY A 112 -18.12 1.08 -4.28
C GLY A 112 -16.77 0.49 -3.84
N LYS A 113 -16.70 -0.03 -2.61
CA LYS A 113 -15.47 -0.58 -1.99
C LYS A 113 -14.92 -1.85 -2.66
N GLY A 114 -15.72 -2.55 -3.48
CA GLY A 114 -15.25 -3.74 -4.21
C GLY A 114 -14.34 -3.43 -5.41
N TRP A 115 -14.30 -2.16 -5.83
CA TRP A 115 -13.67 -1.70 -7.06
C TRP A 115 -12.66 -0.60 -6.77
N VAL A 116 -11.68 -0.48 -7.66
CA VAL A 116 -10.68 0.60 -7.64
C VAL A 116 -10.66 1.29 -9.00
N CYS A 117 -10.41 2.60 -8.99
CA CYS A 117 -10.17 3.40 -10.19
C CYS A 117 -8.79 4.06 -10.12
N ASP A 118 -8.45 4.84 -11.14
CA ASP A 118 -7.20 5.62 -11.20
C ASP A 118 -7.00 6.51 -9.98
N GLU A 119 -8.05 7.21 -9.55
CA GLU A 119 -7.98 8.07 -8.36
C GLU A 119 -7.61 7.29 -7.09
N CYS A 120 -8.10 6.04 -6.94
CA CYS A 120 -7.71 5.17 -5.82
C CYS A 120 -6.24 4.78 -5.89
N LEU A 121 -5.80 4.31 -7.07
CA LEU A 121 -4.45 3.80 -7.28
C LEU A 121 -3.40 4.90 -7.19
N ASP A 122 -3.71 6.10 -7.68
CA ASP A 122 -2.83 7.27 -7.56
C ASP A 122 -2.77 7.78 -6.12
N ALA A 123 -3.89 7.79 -5.38
CA ALA A 123 -3.90 8.21 -3.99
C ALA A 123 -3.05 7.27 -3.10
N VAL A 124 -3.19 5.95 -3.25
CA VAL A 124 -2.40 4.99 -2.47
C VAL A 124 -0.93 4.98 -2.90
N LYS A 125 -0.62 5.21 -4.19
CA LYS A 125 0.75 5.42 -4.68
C LYS A 125 1.38 6.67 -4.04
N ALA A 126 0.63 7.78 -3.98
CA ALA A 126 1.09 9.01 -3.34
C ALA A 126 1.34 8.83 -1.84
N GLN A 127 0.50 8.06 -1.14
CA GLN A 127 0.77 7.70 0.26
C GLN A 127 2.00 6.81 0.41
N THR A 128 2.22 5.88 -0.53
CA THR A 128 3.40 5.00 -0.52
C THR A 128 4.69 5.80 -0.71
N LEU A 129 4.72 6.72 -1.68
CA LEU A 129 5.84 7.64 -1.89
C LEU A 129 6.09 8.48 -0.64
N ARG A 130 5.02 9.04 -0.04
CA ARG A 130 5.14 9.83 1.18
C ARG A 130 5.70 9.02 2.35
N LEU A 131 5.25 7.79 2.58
CA LEU A 131 5.82 6.93 3.62
C LEU A 131 7.34 6.83 3.46
N ILE A 132 7.81 6.65 2.22
CA ILE A 132 9.22 6.48 1.91
C ILE A 132 9.99 7.79 2.07
N GLU A 133 9.52 8.85 1.41
CA GLU A 133 10.19 10.15 1.30
C GLU A 133 10.13 10.97 2.58
N ASP A 134 9.04 10.87 3.35
CA ASP A 134 8.86 11.64 4.57
C ASP A 134 9.32 10.88 5.82
N PHE A 135 9.34 9.54 5.83
CA PHE A 135 9.62 8.77 7.05
C PHE A 135 10.76 7.76 6.89
N LEU A 136 10.64 6.78 5.99
CA LEU A 136 11.62 5.69 5.92
C LEU A 136 13.04 6.19 5.64
N VAL A 137 13.20 7.09 4.68
CA VAL A 137 14.50 7.64 4.31
C VAL A 137 14.98 8.70 5.32
N PRO A 138 14.27 9.82 5.56
CA PRO A 138 14.84 10.92 6.34
C PRO A 138 14.83 10.69 7.86
N ASP A 139 13.88 9.91 8.39
CA ASP A 139 13.71 9.76 9.84
C ASP A 139 14.28 8.44 10.34
N PHE A 140 14.06 7.35 9.59
CA PHE A 140 14.55 6.03 9.98
C PHE A 140 15.88 5.65 9.31
N GLY A 141 16.38 6.45 8.37
CA GLY A 141 17.68 6.24 7.72
C GLY A 141 17.72 4.99 6.85
N VAL A 142 16.57 4.49 6.40
CA VAL A 142 16.48 3.31 5.53
C VAL A 142 17.02 3.68 4.16
N LYS A 143 17.99 2.91 3.66
CA LYS A 143 18.56 3.15 2.34
C LYS A 143 17.66 2.59 1.24
N GLU A 144 17.69 3.21 0.06
CA GLU A 144 16.87 2.77 -1.07
C GLU A 144 17.14 1.31 -1.47
N GLU A 145 18.40 0.86 -1.39
CA GLU A 145 18.77 -0.52 -1.69
C GLU A 145 18.21 -1.56 -0.69
N GLU A 146 17.88 -1.12 0.54
CA GLU A 146 17.26 -1.93 1.58
C GLU A 146 15.73 -1.97 1.45
N MET A 147 15.16 -1.31 0.45
CA MET A 147 13.71 -1.26 0.22
C MET A 147 13.31 -1.98 -1.06
N LYS A 148 12.15 -2.64 -1.01
CA LYS A 148 11.43 -3.16 -2.18
C LYS A 148 9.97 -2.72 -2.10
N VAL A 149 9.43 -2.20 -3.19
CA VAL A 149 8.01 -1.88 -3.30
C VAL A 149 7.34 -2.96 -4.13
N ASN A 150 6.19 -3.46 -3.67
CA ASN A 150 5.41 -4.46 -4.36
C ASN A 150 3.98 -3.98 -4.53
N PHE A 151 3.49 -3.87 -5.76
CA PHE A 151 2.05 -3.74 -5.98
C PHE A 151 1.37 -5.04 -5.55
N SER A 152 0.30 -4.98 -4.75
CA SER A 152 -0.33 -6.17 -4.17
C SER A 152 -1.09 -7.03 -5.20
N GLY A 153 -1.24 -6.52 -6.43
CA GLY A 153 -2.06 -7.12 -7.47
C GLY A 153 -3.53 -6.71 -7.40
N ASN A 154 -3.93 -5.81 -6.49
CA ASN A 154 -5.33 -5.41 -6.35
C ASN A 154 -5.49 -3.89 -6.23
N ARG A 155 -5.11 -3.33 -5.09
CA ARG A 155 -5.57 -2.00 -4.66
C ARG A 155 -4.55 -1.20 -3.86
N GLY A 156 -3.35 -1.72 -3.71
CA GLY A 156 -2.39 -1.18 -2.75
C GLY A 156 -0.96 -1.64 -3.01
N TYR A 157 -0.06 -1.19 -2.14
CA TYR A 157 1.36 -1.48 -2.20
C TYR A 157 1.86 -1.99 -0.86
N HIS A 158 2.85 -2.87 -0.92
CA HIS A 158 3.65 -3.27 0.22
C HIS A 158 5.04 -2.66 0.10
N VAL A 159 5.51 -1.98 1.14
CA VAL A 159 6.90 -1.52 1.24
C VAL A 159 7.63 -2.47 2.18
N HIS A 160 8.58 -3.24 1.64
CA HIS A 160 9.41 -4.16 2.39
C HIS A 160 10.74 -3.49 2.73
N VAL A 161 11.07 -3.43 4.02
CA VAL A 161 12.36 -2.95 4.53
C VAL A 161 13.19 -4.15 4.99
N LEU A 162 14.32 -4.34 4.30
CA LEU A 162 15.22 -5.49 4.42
C LEU A 162 16.46 -5.20 5.29
N SER A 163 16.51 -4.04 5.96
CA SER A 163 17.59 -3.64 6.87
C SER A 163 17.82 -4.70 7.96
N GLU A 164 19.08 -5.12 8.14
CA GLU A 164 19.46 -6.12 9.15
C GLU A 164 19.19 -5.65 10.59
N ASP A 165 19.31 -4.35 10.85
CA ASP A 165 19.01 -3.77 12.17
C ASP A 165 17.50 -3.82 12.44
N MET A 166 16.69 -3.47 11.44
CA MET A 166 15.22 -3.50 11.57
C MET A 166 14.66 -4.91 11.65
N LYS A 167 15.35 -5.92 11.09
CA LYS A 167 14.89 -7.33 11.15
C LYS A 167 14.70 -7.85 12.58
N ARG A 168 15.39 -7.25 13.54
CA ARG A 168 15.37 -7.61 14.96
C ARG A 168 14.32 -6.86 15.77
N LEU A 169 13.62 -5.90 15.16
CA LEU A 169 12.57 -5.15 15.86
C LEU A 169 11.45 -6.10 16.32
N SER A 170 11.14 -6.01 17.61
CA SER A 170 10.01 -6.71 18.21
C SER A 170 8.69 -6.14 17.70
N ALA A 171 7.59 -6.88 17.90
CA ALA A 171 6.25 -6.39 17.61
C ALA A 171 5.92 -5.07 18.34
N TYR A 172 6.52 -4.82 19.51
CA TYR A 172 6.37 -3.54 20.20
C TYR A 172 7.12 -2.42 19.48
N GLY A 173 8.40 -2.60 19.16
CA GLY A 173 9.18 -1.59 18.42
C GLY A 173 8.58 -1.25 17.06
N ARG A 174 7.98 -2.23 16.38
CA ARG A 174 7.25 -2.00 15.11
C ARG A 174 5.99 -1.17 15.30
N ARG A 175 5.26 -1.35 16.40
CA ARG A 175 4.09 -0.53 16.73
C ARG A 175 4.50 0.91 17.06
N GLU A 176 5.56 1.12 17.81
CA GLU A 176 6.09 2.47 18.10
C GLU A 176 6.51 3.20 16.80
N MET A 177 7.15 2.49 15.87
CA MET A 177 7.46 3.02 14.54
C MET A 177 6.18 3.41 13.77
N MET A 178 5.11 2.61 13.86
CA MET A 178 3.82 2.95 13.27
C MET A 178 3.14 4.13 13.94
N ASP A 179 3.27 4.27 15.25
CA ASP A 179 2.76 5.43 16.00
C ASP A 179 3.51 6.69 15.58
N TYR A 180 4.83 6.61 15.39
CA TYR A 180 5.62 7.71 14.83
C TYR A 180 5.17 8.08 13.41
N VAL A 181 5.06 7.11 12.48
CA VAL A 181 4.60 7.37 11.10
C VAL A 181 3.21 8.01 11.09
N SER A 182 2.27 7.47 11.87
CA SER A 182 0.89 7.96 11.92
C SER A 182 0.74 9.30 12.67
N GLY A 183 1.80 9.81 13.30
CA GLY A 183 1.72 11.01 14.15
C GLY A 183 0.85 10.79 15.40
N THR A 184 0.74 9.54 15.86
CA THR A 184 0.04 9.21 17.09
C THR A 184 0.81 9.79 18.28
N GLY A 185 0.12 10.56 19.13
CA GLY A 185 0.75 11.16 20.32
C GLY A 185 1.54 12.43 20.04
N LEU A 186 1.39 13.07 18.88
CA LEU A 186 1.93 14.40 18.64
C LEU A 186 1.35 15.40 19.65
N ASP A 187 2.23 16.20 20.24
CA ASP A 187 1.87 17.16 21.29
C ASP A 187 2.32 18.56 20.88
N PHE A 188 1.36 19.48 20.76
CA PHE A 188 1.60 20.89 20.47
C PHE A 188 2.64 21.51 21.42
N ASP A 189 2.58 21.20 22.71
CA ASP A 189 3.44 21.82 23.73
C ASP A 189 4.91 21.32 23.62
N LYS A 190 5.17 20.26 22.84
CA LYS A 190 6.53 19.81 22.48
C LYS A 190 7.12 20.57 21.29
N PHE A 191 6.28 21.10 20.41
CA PHE A 191 6.71 21.82 19.21
C PHE A 191 6.76 23.34 19.43
N PHE A 192 5.87 23.87 20.25
CA PHE A 192 5.64 25.30 20.39
C PHE A 192 5.95 25.80 21.79
N GLY A 193 6.53 27.01 21.85
CA GLY A 193 6.86 27.70 23.09
C GLY A 193 6.57 29.19 23.01
N LYS A 194 6.96 29.94 24.04
CA LYS A 194 6.80 31.39 24.09
C LYS A 194 8.12 32.09 24.40
N GLU A 195 8.41 33.14 23.64
CA GLU A 195 9.44 34.14 23.97
C GLU A 195 8.72 35.46 24.29
N GLY A 196 8.48 35.72 25.58
CA GLY A 196 7.57 36.80 25.99
C GLY A 196 6.14 36.53 25.49
N ALA A 197 5.56 37.46 24.73
CA ALA A 197 4.22 37.31 24.13
C ALA A 197 4.21 36.55 22.79
N LYS A 198 5.38 36.37 22.18
CA LYS A 198 5.59 35.81 20.85
C LYS A 198 5.49 34.28 20.90
N LEU A 199 4.74 33.70 19.97
CA LEU A 199 4.72 32.26 19.75
C LEU A 199 5.93 31.84 18.91
N VAL A 200 6.77 30.99 19.47
CA VAL A 200 7.90 30.36 18.75
C VAL A 200 7.62 28.89 18.55
N GLY A 201 8.21 28.32 17.51
CA GLY A 201 7.94 26.94 17.14
C GLY A 201 8.98 26.39 16.18
N PRO A 202 8.69 25.25 15.54
CA PRO A 202 9.67 24.54 14.74
C PRO A 202 10.02 25.29 13.46
N LYS A 203 11.19 24.96 12.91
CA LYS A 203 11.72 25.45 11.64
C LYS A 203 11.73 24.34 10.59
N PRO A 204 11.69 24.67 9.29
CA PRO A 204 11.77 23.67 8.21
C PRO A 204 13.05 22.84 8.22
N SER A 205 14.13 23.35 8.80
CA SER A 205 15.41 22.67 8.97
C SER A 205 15.42 21.65 10.11
N ASP A 206 14.42 21.67 10.99
CA ASP A 206 14.36 20.74 12.11
C ASP A 206 14.09 19.31 11.60
N ALA A 207 14.58 18.32 12.34
CA ALA A 207 14.39 16.91 12.00
C ALA A 207 12.98 16.40 12.38
N GLY A 208 12.60 15.26 11.83
CA GLY A 208 11.38 14.53 12.20
C GLY A 208 10.10 15.36 12.10
N TRP A 209 9.19 15.17 13.06
CA TRP A 209 7.90 15.85 13.09
C TRP A 209 7.97 17.37 13.24
N ALA A 210 8.96 17.91 13.96
CA ALA A 210 9.15 19.36 14.07
C ALA A 210 9.32 20.00 12.68
N GLY A 211 10.26 19.45 11.90
CA GLY A 211 10.47 19.88 10.51
C GLY A 211 9.24 19.69 9.63
N LYS A 212 8.55 18.55 9.75
CA LYS A 212 7.32 18.26 8.98
C LYS A 212 6.21 19.26 9.27
N VAL A 213 6.00 19.62 10.55
CA VAL A 213 5.04 20.65 10.97
C VAL A 213 5.34 21.99 10.29
N ALA A 214 6.61 22.40 10.30
CA ALA A 214 7.03 23.65 9.68
C ALA A 214 6.94 23.63 8.13
N ARG A 215 7.43 22.57 7.48
CA ARG A 215 7.36 22.40 6.01
C ARG A 215 5.92 22.35 5.51
N TYR A 216 5.05 21.60 6.20
CA TYR A 216 3.63 21.56 5.85
C TYR A 216 2.97 22.93 5.95
N ALA A 217 3.29 23.70 6.99
CA ALA A 217 2.79 25.07 7.14
C ALA A 217 3.31 26.02 6.03
N MET A 218 4.48 25.73 5.45
CA MET A 218 5.07 26.55 4.40
C MET A 218 4.60 26.22 2.99
N GLU A 219 4.36 24.95 2.68
CA GLU A 219 4.19 24.49 1.30
C GLU A 219 2.71 24.32 0.91
N ARG A 220 1.83 24.08 1.87
CA ARG A 220 0.43 23.71 1.59
C ARG A 220 -0.52 24.90 1.68
N ASP A 221 -1.70 24.69 1.09
CA ASP A 221 -2.83 25.56 1.31
C ASP A 221 -3.34 25.39 2.75
N LEU A 222 -3.33 26.49 3.50
CA LEU A 222 -3.82 26.55 4.88
C LEU A 222 -5.27 27.03 4.96
N THR A 223 -5.93 27.20 3.81
CA THR A 223 -7.35 27.57 3.72
C THR A 223 -8.21 26.46 4.34
N GLY A 224 -8.74 26.72 5.53
CA GLY A 224 -9.48 25.75 6.36
C GLY A 224 -8.78 25.38 7.67
N ILE A 225 -7.49 25.70 7.81
CA ILE A 225 -6.73 25.57 9.06
C ILE A 225 -6.57 26.95 9.69
N LEU A 226 -6.11 27.92 8.90
CA LEU A 226 -5.91 29.29 9.34
C LEU A 226 -7.18 30.14 9.17
N PRO A 227 -7.39 31.15 10.03
CA PRO A 227 -8.47 32.12 9.84
C PRO A 227 -8.37 32.78 8.46
N ARG A 228 -9.51 32.99 7.77
CA ARG A 228 -9.55 33.53 6.39
C ARG A 228 -8.68 34.77 6.22
N ASN A 229 -8.71 35.70 7.17
CA ASN A 229 -7.93 36.94 7.11
C ASN A 229 -6.39 36.74 7.15
N ALA A 230 -5.90 35.59 7.62
CA ALA A 230 -4.48 35.24 7.63
C ALA A 230 -4.01 34.63 6.30
N VAL A 231 -4.90 33.98 5.55
CA VAL A 231 -4.58 33.27 4.29
C VAL A 231 -5.05 33.98 3.02
N THR A 232 -6.00 34.93 3.11
CA THR A 232 -6.58 35.58 1.91
C THR A 232 -5.71 36.63 1.26
N LYS A 233 -4.68 37.15 1.95
CA LYS A 233 -3.74 38.14 1.38
C LYS A 233 -2.38 37.48 1.12
N PRO A 234 -1.91 37.41 -0.13
CA PRO A 234 -0.62 36.79 -0.49
C PRO A 234 0.56 37.32 0.35
N GLU A 235 0.64 38.63 0.55
CA GLU A 235 1.70 39.28 1.34
C GLU A 235 1.72 38.80 2.81
N ARG A 236 0.55 38.57 3.40
CA ARG A 236 0.45 38.07 4.79
C ARG A 236 0.85 36.61 4.86
N LEU A 237 0.43 35.79 3.90
CA LEU A 237 0.84 34.39 3.83
C LEU A 237 2.36 34.26 3.65
N GLU A 238 2.94 35.09 2.79
CA GLU A 238 4.40 35.13 2.58
C GLU A 238 5.15 35.61 3.83
N ALA A 239 4.64 36.65 4.51
CA ALA A 239 5.20 37.09 5.79
C ALA A 239 5.12 36.00 6.87
N PHE A 240 4.00 35.26 6.92
CA PHE A 240 3.85 34.11 7.80
C PHE A 240 4.90 33.02 7.49
N ARG A 241 5.06 32.64 6.22
CA ARG A 241 6.04 31.64 5.78
C ARG A 241 7.48 32.02 6.15
N ARG A 242 7.88 33.28 5.92
CA ARG A 242 9.18 33.82 6.39
C ARG A 242 9.32 33.80 7.91
N GLY A 243 8.22 33.96 8.63
CA GLY A 243 8.17 33.79 10.08
C GLY A 243 8.51 32.36 10.50
N VAL A 244 7.79 31.38 9.93
CA VAL A 244 8.00 29.94 10.20
C VAL A 244 9.43 29.51 9.90
N GLU A 245 10.01 29.97 8.78
CA GLU A 245 11.40 29.71 8.41
C GLU A 245 12.40 30.11 9.52
N ARG A 246 12.08 31.16 10.28
CA ARG A 246 12.90 31.66 11.39
C ARG A 246 12.42 31.18 12.77
N GLY A 247 11.41 30.32 12.83
CA GLY A 247 10.79 29.83 14.07
C GLY A 247 9.87 30.86 14.75
N ASN A 248 9.50 31.95 14.07
CA ASN A 248 8.54 32.94 14.56
C ASN A 248 7.14 32.68 13.95
N TRP A 249 6.29 32.00 14.72
CA TRP A 249 4.93 31.63 14.29
C TRP A 249 3.88 32.71 14.60
N ASP A 250 4.32 33.90 15.00
CA ASP A 250 3.48 35.01 15.44
C ASP A 250 3.66 36.29 14.60
N VAL A 251 4.35 36.20 13.44
CA VAL A 251 4.55 37.33 12.50
C VAL A 251 3.21 37.89 12.01
N VAL A 252 2.20 37.03 11.88
CA VAL A 252 0.85 37.42 11.49
C VAL A 252 -0.08 37.23 12.68
N LYS A 253 -0.81 38.29 13.04
CA LYS A 253 -1.80 38.24 14.12
C LYS A 253 -2.89 37.21 13.80
N ILE A 254 -2.92 36.14 14.58
CA ILE A 254 -3.92 35.06 14.54
C ILE A 254 -4.70 35.09 15.85
N ALA A 255 -6.02 35.22 15.77
CA ALA A 255 -6.89 35.10 16.95
C ALA A 255 -6.83 33.67 17.50
N LYS A 256 -6.76 33.52 18.83
CA LYS A 256 -6.68 32.20 19.49
C LYS A 256 -5.56 31.30 18.94
N LYS A 257 -4.39 31.89 18.65
CA LYS A 257 -3.25 31.22 17.98
C LYS A 257 -2.88 29.84 18.54
N VAL A 258 -2.95 29.66 19.85
CA VAL A 258 -2.65 28.36 20.50
C VAL A 258 -3.68 27.30 20.08
N GLU A 259 -4.98 27.62 20.12
CA GLU A 259 -6.05 26.69 19.71
C GLU A 259 -5.91 26.32 18.22
N VAL A 260 -5.62 27.31 17.37
CA VAL A 260 -5.44 27.11 15.92
C VAL A 260 -4.26 26.17 15.63
N TRP A 261 -3.10 26.43 16.25
CA TRP A 261 -1.91 25.63 16.00
C TRP A 261 -1.92 24.26 16.67
N ARG A 262 -2.64 24.11 17.79
CA ARG A 262 -2.91 22.79 18.37
C ARG A 262 -3.76 21.94 17.43
N ALA A 263 -4.89 22.48 16.95
CA ALA A 263 -5.73 21.79 15.97
C ALA A 263 -4.99 21.49 14.65
N PHE A 264 -4.07 22.37 14.25
CA PHE A 264 -3.18 22.11 13.11
C PHE A 264 -2.33 20.85 13.34
N VAL A 265 -1.57 20.80 14.43
CA VAL A 265 -0.71 19.66 14.81
C VAL A 265 -1.53 18.37 14.91
N ASP A 266 -2.67 18.41 15.59
CA ASP A 266 -3.56 17.25 15.73
C ASP A 266 -4.05 16.74 14.37
N SER A 267 -4.31 17.64 13.42
CA SER A 267 -4.74 17.26 12.07
C SER A 267 -3.60 16.74 11.18
N LEU A 268 -2.34 17.02 11.51
CA LEU A 268 -1.20 16.66 10.67
C LEU A 268 -0.91 15.16 10.69
N GLY A 269 -1.09 14.48 11.82
CA GLY A 269 -0.92 13.03 11.91
C GLY A 269 -1.79 12.30 10.86
N LEU A 270 -3.07 12.64 10.81
CA LEU A 270 -4.02 12.11 9.82
C LEU A 270 -3.64 12.47 8.38
N LYS A 271 -3.15 13.70 8.15
CA LYS A 271 -2.86 14.20 6.80
C LYS A 271 -1.56 13.67 6.24
N LEU A 272 -0.52 13.52 7.06
CA LEU A 272 0.83 13.13 6.64
C LEU A 272 1.09 11.64 6.84
N GLY A 273 0.76 11.11 8.01
CA GLY A 273 1.06 9.72 8.36
C GLY A 273 0.31 8.68 7.54
N GLY A 274 -0.84 9.07 6.97
CA GLY A 274 -1.67 8.19 6.15
C GLY A 274 -2.29 7.04 6.96
N GLU A 275 -3.04 6.18 6.26
CA GLU A 275 -3.62 4.99 6.87
C GLU A 275 -2.80 3.76 6.46
N VAL A 276 -1.72 3.54 7.20
CA VAL A 276 -0.91 2.32 7.07
C VAL A 276 -1.41 1.26 8.05
N ASP A 277 -1.50 0.01 7.61
CA ASP A 277 -1.98 -1.09 8.46
C ASP A 277 -0.97 -1.40 9.60
N LYS A 278 -1.30 -0.93 10.81
CA LYS A 278 -0.50 -1.15 12.02
C LYS A 278 -0.44 -2.63 12.42
N GLN A 279 -1.47 -3.42 12.11
CA GLN A 279 -1.50 -4.84 12.44
C GLN A 279 -0.55 -5.63 11.54
N VAL A 280 -0.52 -5.31 10.25
CA VAL A 280 0.43 -5.94 9.31
C VAL A 280 1.87 -5.62 9.72
N THR A 281 2.17 -4.34 9.99
CA THR A 281 3.53 -3.93 10.33
C THR A 281 3.99 -4.51 11.67
N GLY A 282 3.10 -4.60 12.66
CA GLY A 282 3.42 -5.12 13.99
C GLY A 282 3.63 -6.65 14.05
N ASP A 283 3.04 -7.42 13.13
CA ASP A 283 3.10 -8.88 13.13
C ASP A 283 4.41 -9.41 12.52
N VAL A 284 5.31 -9.88 13.39
CA VAL A 284 6.63 -10.43 13.01
C VAL A 284 6.55 -11.81 12.34
N THR A 285 5.36 -12.37 12.14
CA THR A 285 5.12 -13.70 11.54
C THR A 285 4.13 -13.66 10.38
N LYS A 286 3.70 -12.46 9.97
CA LYS A 286 2.68 -12.23 8.95
C LYS A 286 3.01 -12.94 7.64
N LEU A 287 1.99 -13.51 6.98
CA LEU A 287 2.09 -13.88 5.58
C LEU A 287 1.67 -12.69 4.71
N ILE A 288 2.51 -12.32 3.74
CA ILE A 288 2.30 -11.23 2.79
C ILE A 288 2.30 -11.78 1.35
N ARG A 289 1.55 -11.14 0.44
CA ARG A 289 1.47 -11.55 -0.97
C ARG A 289 2.88 -11.67 -1.58
N ALA A 290 3.14 -12.79 -2.24
CA ALA A 290 4.38 -13.01 -2.96
C ALA A 290 4.45 -12.15 -4.22
N PRO A 291 5.61 -11.54 -4.51
CA PRO A 291 5.84 -10.85 -5.78
C PRO A 291 5.72 -11.83 -6.96
N ASP A 292 5.43 -11.28 -8.14
CA ASP A 292 5.22 -11.96 -9.41
C ASP A 292 4.18 -13.09 -9.37
N THR A 293 3.22 -13.00 -8.45
CA THR A 293 2.07 -13.91 -8.40
C THR A 293 0.78 -13.21 -8.81
N LEU A 294 -0.12 -13.94 -9.45
CA LEU A 294 -1.43 -13.44 -9.84
C LEU A 294 -2.35 -13.31 -8.61
N HIS A 295 -3.14 -12.26 -8.58
CA HIS A 295 -4.08 -12.00 -7.48
C HIS A 295 -5.48 -12.53 -7.81
N GLY A 296 -6.01 -13.40 -6.95
CA GLY A 296 -7.28 -14.11 -7.16
C GLY A 296 -8.54 -13.27 -7.34
N GLU A 297 -8.53 -11.99 -6.93
CA GLU A 297 -9.68 -11.07 -7.12
C GLU A 297 -9.61 -10.24 -8.40
N THR A 298 -8.48 -10.23 -9.11
CA THR A 298 -8.23 -9.30 -10.23
C THR A 298 -7.53 -9.94 -11.42
N ALA A 299 -6.87 -11.08 -11.25
CA ALA A 299 -5.93 -11.66 -12.21
C ALA A 299 -4.78 -10.71 -12.62
N LEU A 300 -4.55 -9.63 -11.88
CA LEU A 300 -3.37 -8.77 -12.05
C LEU A 300 -2.17 -9.39 -11.33
N LEU A 301 -0.99 -9.06 -11.83
CA LEU A 301 0.28 -9.47 -11.25
C LEU A 301 0.61 -8.62 -10.01
N ALA A 302 0.97 -9.26 -8.91
CA ALA A 302 1.58 -8.59 -7.78
C ALA A 302 3.03 -8.23 -8.15
N LYS A 303 3.25 -7.02 -8.68
CA LYS A 303 4.50 -6.68 -9.34
C LYS A 303 5.46 -5.97 -8.40
N ARG A 304 6.68 -6.51 -8.29
CA ARG A 304 7.77 -5.88 -7.55
C ARG A 304 8.49 -4.83 -8.40
N MET A 305 8.90 -3.75 -7.77
CA MET A 305 9.66 -2.68 -8.40
C MET A 305 10.65 -2.02 -7.42
N LYS A 306 11.66 -1.36 -8.00
CA LYS A 306 12.54 -0.43 -7.26
C LYS A 306 11.82 0.90 -7.05
N LEU A 307 12.28 1.70 -6.08
CA LEU A 307 11.68 2.99 -5.74
C LEU A 307 11.51 3.92 -6.94
N GLY A 308 12.56 4.15 -7.73
CA GLY A 308 12.48 5.00 -8.92
C GLY A 308 11.53 4.50 -10.03
N GLY A 309 11.06 3.25 -9.94
CA GLY A 309 10.02 2.73 -10.82
C GLY A 309 8.59 3.05 -10.38
N LEU A 310 8.38 3.35 -9.09
CA LEU A 310 7.05 3.54 -8.49
C LEU A 310 6.32 4.74 -9.07
N GLU A 311 7.00 5.88 -9.27
CA GLU A 311 6.36 7.11 -9.78
C GLU A 311 5.69 6.91 -11.13
N LYS A 312 6.33 6.13 -12.01
CA LYS A 312 5.87 5.87 -13.39
C LYS A 312 5.00 4.62 -13.50
N PHE A 313 4.82 3.89 -12.40
CA PHE A 313 4.07 2.64 -12.40
C PHE A 313 2.57 2.90 -12.57
N ASP A 314 1.98 2.26 -13.57
CA ASP A 314 0.54 2.19 -13.77
C ASP A 314 0.07 0.74 -13.57
N PRO A 315 -0.59 0.41 -12.45
CA PRO A 315 -1.04 -0.95 -12.18
C PRO A 315 -1.98 -1.51 -13.27
N LEU A 316 -2.79 -0.68 -13.91
CA LEU A 316 -3.76 -1.11 -14.92
C LEU A 316 -3.13 -1.31 -16.30
N LYS A 317 -1.82 -1.06 -16.42
CA LYS A 317 -1.00 -1.30 -17.62
C LYS A 317 0.15 -2.27 -17.33
N ASP A 318 0.93 -1.99 -16.31
CA ASP A 318 2.18 -2.67 -15.98
C ASP A 318 1.99 -4.00 -15.23
N ALA A 319 0.85 -4.18 -14.55
CA ALA A 319 0.51 -5.40 -13.82
C ALA A 319 -0.45 -6.33 -14.61
N VAL A 320 -0.76 -6.00 -15.85
CA VAL A 320 -1.66 -6.80 -16.69
C VAL A 320 -0.93 -8.04 -17.21
N ALA A 321 -1.31 -9.21 -16.71
CA ALA A 321 -0.65 -10.48 -17.04
C ALA A 321 -1.19 -11.17 -18.31
N PHE A 322 -2.40 -10.81 -18.75
CA PHE A 322 -3.12 -11.46 -19.84
C PHE A 322 -3.31 -10.51 -21.03
N GLY A 323 -3.30 -11.06 -22.24
CA GLY A 323 -3.28 -10.27 -23.48
C GLY A 323 -4.65 -9.76 -23.96
N SER A 324 -4.63 -9.11 -25.12
CA SER A 324 -5.81 -8.62 -25.84
C SER A 324 -6.28 -9.51 -26.99
N LYS A 325 -5.43 -10.44 -27.45
CA LYS A 325 -5.65 -11.21 -28.69
C LYS A 325 -6.80 -12.21 -28.58
N ASN A 326 -6.96 -12.83 -27.42
CA ASN A 326 -8.07 -13.74 -27.16
C ASN A 326 -9.22 -12.94 -26.58
N GLU A 327 -10.44 -13.26 -27.04
CA GLU A 327 -11.65 -12.73 -26.45
C GLU A 327 -12.45 -13.86 -25.82
N ILE A 328 -13.04 -13.58 -24.66
CA ILE A 328 -13.83 -14.52 -23.89
C ILE A 328 -15.25 -13.95 -23.80
N GLU A 329 -16.23 -14.80 -24.06
CA GLU A 329 -17.63 -14.44 -23.92
C GLU A 329 -18.09 -14.71 -22.49
N ILE A 330 -18.65 -13.69 -21.84
CA ILE A 330 -19.08 -13.71 -20.45
C ILE A 330 -20.46 -13.09 -20.28
N GLU A 331 -21.19 -13.55 -19.28
CA GLU A 331 -22.41 -12.95 -18.77
C GLU A 331 -22.06 -12.08 -17.55
N ILE A 332 -22.31 -10.77 -17.65
CA ILE A 332 -21.89 -9.77 -16.66
C ILE A 332 -23.12 -9.32 -15.87
N GLN A 333 -23.07 -9.46 -14.54
CA GLN A 333 -24.14 -9.01 -13.66
C GLN A 333 -24.11 -7.49 -13.51
N ALA A 334 -23.01 -6.94 -13.00
CA ALA A 334 -22.79 -5.50 -12.89
C ALA A 334 -21.31 -5.19 -12.69
N SER A 335 -20.82 -4.13 -13.33
CA SER A 335 -19.53 -3.53 -13.00
C SER A 335 -19.55 -2.02 -13.29
N PRO A 336 -18.78 -1.22 -12.54
CA PRO A 336 -18.42 0.12 -12.99
C PRO A 336 -17.58 0.05 -14.28
N ALA A 337 -17.30 1.21 -14.87
CA ALA A 337 -16.30 1.29 -15.92
C ALA A 337 -14.91 0.95 -15.35
N VAL A 338 -14.14 0.13 -16.07
CA VAL A 338 -12.81 -0.31 -15.65
C VAL A 338 -11.80 -0.05 -16.77
N ARG A 339 -10.63 0.49 -16.41
CA ARG A 339 -9.54 0.78 -17.35
C ARG A 339 -8.54 -0.36 -17.39
N PHE A 340 -8.07 -0.71 -18.59
CA PHE A 340 -6.95 -1.62 -18.81
C PHE A 340 -6.07 -1.06 -19.94
N GLY A 341 -4.87 -0.60 -19.60
CA GLY A 341 -4.03 0.18 -20.49
C GLY A 341 -4.71 1.52 -20.82
N ASP A 342 -4.79 1.83 -22.11
CA ASP A 342 -5.39 3.07 -22.60
C ASP A 342 -6.89 2.93 -22.95
N GLU A 343 -7.47 1.75 -22.68
CA GLU A 343 -8.86 1.40 -23.00
C GLU A 343 -9.74 1.32 -21.74
N THR A 344 -10.99 1.79 -21.85
CA THR A 344 -11.99 1.73 -20.78
C THR A 344 -13.16 0.86 -21.22
N PHE A 345 -13.59 -0.05 -20.35
CA PHE A 345 -14.65 -1.02 -20.59
C PHE A 345 -15.81 -0.80 -19.62
N GLY A 346 -17.04 -0.82 -20.13
CA GLY A 346 -18.25 -0.64 -19.33
C GLY A 346 -18.63 0.84 -19.13
N PRO A 347 -19.47 1.16 -18.13
CA PRO A 347 -20.04 0.25 -17.14
C PRO A 347 -20.91 -0.83 -17.79
N PHE A 348 -21.03 -2.00 -17.14
CA PHE A 348 -21.82 -3.12 -17.63
C PHE A 348 -22.97 -3.45 -16.67
N LYS A 349 -24.11 -3.92 -17.20
CA LYS A 349 -25.24 -4.36 -16.38
C LYS A 349 -26.11 -5.39 -17.10
N ASN A 350 -26.24 -6.58 -16.52
CA ASN A 350 -27.07 -7.69 -16.98
C ASN A 350 -26.97 -7.93 -18.49
N GLU A 351 -25.75 -8.11 -18.99
CA GLU A 351 -25.50 -8.27 -20.42
C GLU A 351 -24.45 -9.33 -20.72
N ARG A 352 -24.58 -9.97 -21.89
CA ARG A 352 -23.58 -10.87 -22.46
C ARG A 352 -22.67 -10.08 -23.37
N ARG A 353 -21.37 -10.20 -23.17
CA ARG A 353 -20.35 -9.51 -23.97
C ARG A 353 -19.15 -10.41 -24.23
N LYS A 354 -18.58 -10.25 -25.41
CA LYS A 354 -17.28 -10.80 -25.78
C LYS A 354 -16.23 -9.72 -25.50
N LEU A 355 -15.32 -9.99 -24.57
CA LEU A 355 -14.32 -9.02 -24.09
C LEU A 355 -12.90 -9.60 -24.18
N PRO A 356 -11.86 -8.77 -24.26
CA PRO A 356 -10.49 -9.23 -24.19
C PRO A 356 -10.21 -10.05 -22.93
N GLU A 357 -9.37 -11.07 -23.03
CA GLU A 357 -9.06 -12.05 -21.97
C GLU A 357 -8.72 -11.39 -20.62
N ARG A 358 -7.92 -10.31 -20.63
CA ARG A 358 -7.58 -9.53 -19.43
C ARG A 358 -8.80 -8.98 -18.68
N VAL A 359 -9.78 -8.47 -19.41
CA VAL A 359 -10.98 -7.84 -18.84
C VAL A 359 -11.94 -8.92 -18.36
N ALA A 360 -12.11 -9.98 -19.16
CA ALA A 360 -12.98 -11.09 -18.79
C ALA A 360 -12.48 -11.81 -17.52
N LEU A 361 -11.18 -12.10 -17.43
CA LEU A 361 -10.58 -12.69 -16.23
C LEU A 361 -10.73 -11.80 -15.01
N TYR A 362 -10.51 -10.49 -15.16
CA TYR A 362 -10.70 -9.53 -14.06
C TYR A 362 -12.14 -9.56 -13.53
N LEU A 363 -13.16 -9.50 -14.41
CA LEU A 363 -14.57 -9.53 -14.03
C LEU A 363 -15.00 -10.87 -13.42
N ILE A 364 -14.49 -12.00 -13.94
CA ILE A 364 -14.72 -13.32 -13.36
C ILE A 364 -14.10 -13.41 -11.96
N CYS A 365 -12.87 -12.95 -11.78
CA CYS A 365 -12.17 -12.95 -10.48
C CYS A 365 -12.83 -11.99 -9.46
N LYS A 366 -13.43 -10.90 -9.92
CA LYS A 366 -14.30 -10.03 -9.11
C LYS A 366 -15.66 -10.64 -8.76
N LYS A 367 -15.94 -11.86 -9.25
CA LYS A 367 -17.22 -12.55 -9.11
C LYS A 367 -18.39 -11.73 -9.66
N SER A 368 -18.13 -10.83 -10.60
CA SER A 368 -19.14 -9.96 -11.24
C SER A 368 -19.59 -10.47 -12.61
N ALA A 369 -18.96 -11.53 -13.11
CA ALA A 369 -19.30 -12.19 -14.36
C ALA A 369 -19.09 -13.70 -14.29
N LYS A 370 -19.78 -14.43 -15.17
CA LYS A 370 -19.71 -15.88 -15.37
C LYS A 370 -19.40 -16.17 -16.84
N LEU A 371 -18.84 -17.34 -17.15
CA LEU A 371 -18.65 -17.78 -18.53
C LEU A 371 -20.02 -18.04 -19.17
N ALA A 372 -20.18 -17.60 -20.41
CA ALA A 372 -21.47 -17.58 -21.12
C ALA A 372 -21.79 -18.87 -21.89
#